data_AF-A0A6V8P433-F1
#
_entry.id   AF-A0A6V8P433-F1
#
_cell.length_a   1.000
_cell.length_b   1.000
_cell.length_c   1.000
_cell.angle_alpha   90.00
_cell.angle_beta   90.00
_cell.angle_gamma   90.00
#
_symmetry.space_group_name_H-M   'P 1'
#
loop_
_entity.id
_entity.type
_entity.pdbx_description
1 polymer ?
#
loop_
_entity_poly.entity_id
_entity_poly.type
_entity_poly.pdbx_seq_one_letter_code
_entity_poly.pdbx_strand_id
1 'polypeptide(L)'
;MSQGLPVPQNRPDVPRPRCFLVTVGNSLIGHYLKMCPTANFTAEAIEELPCTSHENCNQFSIYKAACGAILKALQSTSLDQFKKSSAELSSLYHIEPIPGSVSGDKVIFIATQTPTGHLCANLLRAALTGASCLGATKFPDDQNHLKIEHPKGLGRANDPKFADEGLPQFMALLSELIQNHENNYDVVLIPTGGYKSLIPYATLAGILHKKEVKYIYEDSDVLMSLPQIPVGLDTERWKPAYVKLKALTTLPKSSTEVYFKNLDRSFQDLLDPPEKDTDP
;
A
#
# COMPACT_ATOMS: atom_id res chain seq x y z
N MET A 1 -15.50 -37.09 46.40
CA MET A 1 -16.26 -36.43 45.33
C MET A 1 -15.53 -35.16 44.94
N SER A 2 -14.52 -35.25 44.05
CA SER A 2 -13.93 -34.05 43.44
C SER A 2 -14.72 -33.75 42.18
N GLN A 3 -15.32 -32.57 42.13
CA GLN A 3 -15.94 -32.09 40.90
C GLN A 3 -14.82 -31.64 39.96
N GLY A 4 -14.72 -32.31 38.81
CA GLY A 4 -13.78 -31.98 37.76
C GLY A 4 -14.11 -30.60 37.19
N LEU A 5 -13.08 -29.76 37.09
CA LEU A 5 -13.14 -28.51 36.34
C LEU A 5 -13.53 -28.80 34.88
N PRO A 6 -14.40 -27.98 34.26
CA PRO A 6 -14.79 -28.17 32.88
C PRO A 6 -13.57 -28.00 31.97
N VAL A 7 -13.29 -29.03 31.18
CA VAL A 7 -12.34 -28.98 30.07
C VAL A 7 -12.84 -27.92 29.08
N PRO A 8 -12.00 -26.97 28.63
CA PRO A 8 -12.41 -26.00 27.62
C PRO A 8 -12.79 -26.77 26.36
N GLN A 9 -14.04 -26.62 25.92
CA GLN A 9 -14.47 -27.13 24.63
C GLN A 9 -13.69 -26.37 23.55
N ASN A 10 -12.84 -27.09 22.81
CA ASN A 10 -12.21 -26.61 21.58
C ASN A 10 -13.33 -26.12 20.64
N ARG A 11 -13.53 -24.80 20.56
CA ARG A 11 -14.23 -24.23 19.42
C ARG A 11 -13.33 -24.50 18.21
N PRO A 12 -13.89 -24.94 17.07
CA PRO A 12 -13.10 -24.99 15.84
C PRO A 12 -12.50 -23.59 15.61
N ASP A 13 -11.17 -23.53 15.39
CA ASP A 13 -10.43 -22.30 15.10
C ASP A 13 -11.12 -21.56 13.96
N VAL A 14 -11.94 -20.57 14.29
CA VAL A 14 -12.46 -19.64 13.30
C VAL A 14 -11.24 -18.83 12.86
N PRO A 15 -10.84 -18.89 11.57
CA PRO A 15 -9.68 -18.14 11.10
C PRO A 15 -9.87 -16.67 11.43
N ARG A 16 -8.85 -16.07 12.04
CA ARG A 16 -8.86 -14.65 12.38
C ARG A 16 -9.02 -13.82 11.10
N PRO A 17 -9.85 -12.76 11.09
CA PRO A 17 -9.99 -11.92 9.91
C PRO A 17 -8.67 -11.27 9.56
N ARG A 18 -8.44 -11.02 8.27
CA ARG A 18 -7.19 -10.46 7.77
C ARG A 18 -7.37 -9.02 7.30
N CYS A 19 -6.32 -8.23 7.42
CA CYS A 19 -6.27 -6.88 6.87
C CYS A 19 -5.13 -6.82 5.85
N PHE A 20 -5.49 -6.74 4.56
CA PHE A 20 -4.56 -6.68 3.46
C PHE A 20 -4.23 -5.23 3.14
N LEU A 21 -2.97 -4.83 3.32
CA LEU A 21 -2.45 -3.52 2.95
C LEU A 21 -1.80 -3.64 1.57
N VAL A 22 -2.45 -3.13 0.53
CA VAL A 22 -2.08 -3.38 -0.86
C VAL A 22 -1.63 -2.09 -1.53
N THR A 23 -0.37 -2.02 -1.97
CA THR A 23 0.07 -0.86 -2.77
C THR A 23 -0.48 -0.97 -4.19
N VAL A 24 -0.93 0.14 -4.75
CA VAL A 24 -1.59 0.18 -6.07
C VAL A 24 -0.69 0.83 -7.10
N GLY A 25 -0.55 0.16 -8.25
CA GLY A 25 0.18 0.64 -9.42
C GLY A 25 -0.70 0.79 -10.65
N ASN A 26 -0.02 0.92 -11.78
CA ASN A 26 -0.64 1.18 -13.07
C ASN A 26 -0.76 -0.07 -13.94
N SER A 27 -0.52 -1.25 -13.35
CA SER A 27 -0.51 -2.54 -14.06
C SER A 27 -1.85 -2.82 -14.75
N LEU A 28 -2.96 -2.41 -14.13
CA LEU A 28 -4.31 -2.55 -14.68
C LEU A 28 -4.49 -1.77 -16.00
N ILE A 29 -4.01 -0.52 -16.06
CA ILE A 29 -4.04 0.30 -17.29
C ILE A 29 -3.14 -0.35 -18.34
N GLY A 30 -1.91 -0.72 -17.96
CA GLY A 30 -0.94 -1.33 -18.86
C GLY A 30 -1.44 -2.65 -19.45
N HIS A 31 -2.07 -3.51 -18.65
CA HIS A 31 -2.66 -4.76 -19.10
C HIS A 31 -3.82 -4.52 -20.08
N TYR A 32 -4.73 -3.60 -19.75
CA TYR A 32 -5.83 -3.24 -20.65
C TYR A 32 -5.32 -2.73 -22.01
N LEU A 33 -4.34 -1.84 -22.03
CA LEU A 33 -3.77 -1.30 -23.28
C LEU A 33 -3.06 -2.36 -24.12
N LYS A 34 -2.44 -3.37 -23.51
CA LYS A 34 -1.89 -4.54 -24.23
C LYS A 34 -2.98 -5.36 -24.91
N MET A 35 -4.14 -5.54 -24.25
CA MET A 35 -5.29 -6.27 -24.81
C MET A 35 -6.08 -5.45 -25.83
N CYS A 36 -6.09 -4.13 -25.69
CA CYS A 36 -6.85 -3.21 -26.54
C CYS A 36 -5.94 -2.08 -27.06
N PRO A 37 -5.04 -2.36 -28.02
CA PRO A 37 -4.09 -1.37 -28.53
C PRO A 37 -4.73 -0.16 -29.23
N THR A 38 -6.00 -0.27 -29.60
CA THR A 38 -6.79 0.79 -30.25
C THR A 38 -7.54 1.69 -29.27
N ALA A 39 -7.26 1.57 -27.96
CA ALA A 39 -7.84 2.44 -26.95
C ALA A 39 -7.53 3.91 -27.23
N ASN A 40 -8.49 4.79 -26.93
CA ASN A 40 -8.40 6.22 -27.17
C ASN A 40 -7.72 6.99 -26.01
N PHE A 41 -6.93 6.30 -25.20
CA PHE A 41 -6.19 6.87 -24.07
C PHE A 41 -4.87 6.13 -23.87
N THR A 42 -3.91 6.78 -23.21
CA THR A 42 -2.65 6.16 -22.77
C THR A 42 -2.47 6.37 -21.27
N ALA A 43 -1.59 5.59 -20.64
CA ALA A 43 -1.28 5.77 -19.23
C ALA A 43 -0.67 7.16 -18.97
N GLU A 44 0.20 7.63 -19.86
CA GLU A 44 0.86 8.93 -19.79
C GLU A 44 -0.14 10.07 -19.90
N ALA A 45 -1.10 9.98 -20.84
CA ALA A 45 -2.10 11.01 -21.02
C ALA A 45 -3.05 11.13 -19.81
N ILE A 46 -3.31 10.03 -19.12
CA ILE A 46 -4.04 10.04 -17.84
C ILE A 46 -3.16 10.64 -16.74
N GLU A 47 -1.90 10.20 -16.63
CA GLU A 47 -0.97 10.66 -15.60
C GLU A 47 -0.73 12.17 -15.66
N GLU A 48 -0.75 12.76 -16.87
CA GLU A 48 -0.59 14.19 -17.11
C GLU A 48 -1.81 15.06 -16.84
N LEU A 49 -2.93 14.48 -16.38
CA LEU A 49 -4.10 15.27 -16.01
C LEU A 49 -3.80 16.17 -14.79
N PRO A 50 -4.23 17.44 -14.80
CA PRO A 50 -4.02 18.37 -13.69
C PRO A 50 -5.06 18.13 -12.58
N CYS A 51 -5.06 16.93 -12.01
CA CYS A 51 -5.95 16.53 -10.91
C CYS A 51 -5.20 15.72 -9.85
N THR A 52 -5.64 15.89 -8.61
CA THR A 52 -5.05 15.26 -7.41
C THR A 52 -6.08 14.47 -6.60
N SER A 53 -7.27 14.24 -7.16
CA SER A 53 -8.33 13.40 -6.59
C SER A 53 -9.17 12.75 -7.67
N HIS A 54 -9.83 11.65 -7.33
CA HIS A 54 -10.72 10.92 -8.26
C HIS A 54 -11.88 11.79 -8.76
N GLU A 55 -12.51 12.57 -7.89
CA GLU A 55 -13.64 13.45 -8.22
C GLU A 55 -13.23 14.51 -9.24
N ASN A 56 -12.05 15.10 -9.05
CA ASN A 56 -11.50 16.10 -9.97
C ASN A 56 -11.07 15.45 -11.28
N CYS A 57 -10.50 14.24 -11.25
CA CYS A 57 -10.11 13.54 -12.48
C CYS A 57 -11.32 13.10 -13.31
N ASN A 58 -12.44 12.78 -12.66
CA ASN A 58 -13.69 12.41 -13.32
C ASN A 58 -14.29 13.52 -14.18
N GLN A 59 -13.78 14.75 -14.19
CA GLN A 59 -14.25 15.75 -15.16
C GLN A 59 -13.65 15.58 -16.56
N PHE A 60 -12.49 14.92 -16.67
CA PHE A 60 -11.77 14.76 -17.93
C PHE A 60 -12.31 13.58 -18.75
N SER A 61 -12.58 13.82 -20.04
CA SER A 61 -13.14 12.81 -20.95
C SER A 61 -12.25 11.57 -21.07
N ILE A 62 -10.94 11.75 -21.12
CA ILE A 62 -9.97 10.66 -21.20
C ILE A 62 -10.01 9.76 -19.95
N TYR A 63 -10.15 10.36 -18.76
CA TYR A 63 -10.25 9.63 -17.50
C TYR A 63 -11.55 8.82 -17.44
N LYS A 64 -12.68 9.43 -17.81
CA LYS A 64 -13.99 8.74 -17.89
C LYS A 64 -13.94 7.59 -18.89
N ALA A 65 -13.34 7.81 -20.07
CA ALA A 65 -13.21 6.81 -21.10
C ALA A 65 -12.39 5.61 -20.59
N ALA A 66 -11.25 5.88 -19.96
CA ALA A 66 -10.42 4.84 -19.35
C ALA A 66 -11.16 4.06 -18.25
N CYS A 67 -11.80 4.76 -17.33
CA CYS A 67 -12.59 4.15 -16.25
C CYS A 67 -13.68 3.22 -16.80
N GLY A 68 -14.52 3.72 -17.71
CA GLY A 68 -15.61 2.93 -18.29
C GLY A 68 -15.12 1.74 -19.11
N ALA A 69 -14.07 1.92 -19.91
CA ALA A 69 -13.55 0.86 -20.78
C ALA A 69 -12.87 -0.26 -19.98
N ILE A 70 -12.03 0.08 -19.00
CA ILE A 70 -11.34 -0.89 -18.15
C ILE A 70 -12.35 -1.62 -17.25
N LEU A 71 -13.29 -0.91 -16.62
CA LEU A 71 -14.31 -1.53 -15.78
C LEU A 71 -15.19 -2.51 -16.58
N LYS A 72 -15.57 -2.13 -17.81
CA LYS A 72 -16.33 -3.03 -18.69
C LYS A 72 -15.53 -4.27 -19.07
N ALA A 73 -14.24 -4.12 -19.36
CA ALA A 73 -13.37 -5.27 -19.66
C ALA A 73 -13.29 -6.22 -18.46
N LEU A 74 -13.05 -5.68 -17.25
CA LEU A 74 -13.06 -6.44 -15.99
C LEU A 74 -14.38 -7.17 -15.75
N GLN A 75 -15.51 -6.58 -16.12
CA GLN A 75 -16.85 -7.17 -15.99
C GLN A 75 -17.16 -8.29 -17.00
N SER A 76 -16.46 -8.31 -18.13
CA SER A 76 -16.75 -9.21 -19.25
C SER A 76 -15.79 -10.40 -19.37
N THR A 77 -14.76 -10.44 -18.52
CA THR A 77 -13.66 -11.39 -18.64
C THR A 77 -13.89 -12.65 -17.79
N SER A 78 -13.16 -13.73 -18.07
CA SER A 78 -13.20 -14.95 -17.23
C SER A 78 -12.49 -14.74 -15.90
N LEU A 79 -12.77 -15.56 -14.87
CA LEU A 79 -12.10 -15.43 -13.58
C LEU A 79 -10.56 -15.53 -13.70
N ASP A 80 -10.03 -16.42 -14.54
CA ASP A 80 -8.57 -16.53 -14.75
C ASP A 80 -7.97 -15.24 -15.32
N GLN A 81 -8.63 -14.64 -16.30
CA GLN A 81 -8.20 -13.38 -16.90
C GLN A 81 -8.39 -12.20 -15.93
N PHE A 82 -9.43 -12.22 -15.11
CA PHE A 82 -9.66 -11.22 -14.07
C PHE A 82 -8.52 -11.21 -13.03
N LYS A 83 -8.10 -12.39 -12.58
CA LYS A 83 -6.95 -12.51 -11.66
C LYS A 83 -5.68 -11.93 -12.27
N LYS A 84 -5.47 -12.14 -13.57
CA LYS A 84 -4.27 -11.72 -14.31
C LYS A 84 -4.32 -10.28 -14.83
N SER A 85 -5.42 -9.54 -14.62
CA SER A 85 -5.54 -8.18 -15.16
C SER A 85 -4.71 -7.14 -14.40
N SER A 86 -4.25 -7.46 -13.18
CA SER A 86 -3.34 -6.60 -12.41
C SER A 86 -2.53 -7.42 -11.41
N ALA A 87 -1.37 -6.89 -10.98
CA ALA A 87 -0.55 -7.55 -9.96
C ALA A 87 -1.25 -7.62 -8.59
N GLU A 88 -2.07 -6.61 -8.27
CA GLU A 88 -2.88 -6.55 -7.04
C GLU A 88 -3.96 -7.63 -7.01
N LEU A 89 -4.71 -7.79 -8.10
CA LEU A 89 -5.72 -8.85 -8.22
C LEU A 89 -5.05 -10.22 -8.21
N SER A 90 -3.95 -10.39 -8.93
CA SER A 90 -3.23 -11.65 -8.94
C SER A 90 -2.79 -12.02 -7.52
N SER A 91 -2.19 -11.08 -6.79
CA SER A 91 -1.75 -11.32 -5.40
C SER A 91 -2.89 -11.70 -4.48
N LEU A 92 -3.99 -10.94 -4.50
CA LEU A 92 -5.14 -11.21 -3.65
C LEU A 92 -5.74 -12.59 -3.94
N TYR A 93 -5.89 -12.97 -5.21
CA TYR A 93 -6.53 -14.24 -5.59
C TYR A 93 -5.62 -15.47 -5.52
N HIS A 94 -4.31 -15.30 -5.27
CA HIS A 94 -3.40 -16.39 -4.94
C HIS A 94 -3.27 -16.63 -3.43
N ILE A 95 -3.86 -15.77 -2.59
CA ILE A 95 -3.93 -16.00 -1.15
C ILE A 95 -5.04 -17.00 -0.85
N GLU A 96 -4.74 -18.01 -0.03
CA GLU A 96 -5.72 -18.99 0.45
C GLU A 96 -5.89 -18.88 1.97
N PRO A 97 -7.14 -18.86 2.49
CA PRO A 97 -8.39 -18.71 1.75
C PRO A 97 -8.47 -17.37 1.01
N ILE A 98 -9.15 -17.31 -0.13
CA ILE A 98 -9.28 -16.08 -0.95
C ILE A 98 -9.77 -14.90 -0.08
N PRO A 99 -9.15 -13.71 -0.14
CA PRO A 99 -9.60 -12.52 0.58
C PRO A 99 -11.10 -12.27 0.36
N GLY A 100 -11.84 -12.07 1.46
CA GLY A 100 -13.29 -11.88 1.45
C GLY A 100 -14.09 -13.18 1.63
N SER A 101 -13.44 -14.35 1.61
CA SER A 101 -14.06 -15.62 2.01
C SER A 101 -14.05 -15.85 3.53
N VAL A 102 -13.14 -15.18 4.26
CA VAL A 102 -13.13 -15.16 5.72
C VAL A 102 -13.93 -13.94 6.19
N SER A 103 -14.91 -14.19 7.06
CA SER A 103 -15.77 -13.13 7.59
C SER A 103 -14.95 -12.04 8.28
N GLY A 104 -15.14 -10.80 7.84
CA GLY A 104 -14.44 -9.63 8.38
C GLY A 104 -13.11 -9.32 7.71
N ASP A 105 -12.67 -10.09 6.69
CA ASP A 105 -11.52 -9.68 5.89
C ASP A 105 -11.67 -8.23 5.37
N LYS A 106 -10.55 -7.52 5.30
CA LYS A 106 -10.47 -6.14 4.83
C LYS A 106 -9.34 -5.97 3.82
N VAL A 107 -9.55 -5.15 2.81
CA VAL A 107 -8.50 -4.66 1.91
C VAL A 107 -8.40 -3.14 2.02
N ILE A 108 -7.20 -2.65 2.26
CA ILE A 108 -6.86 -1.22 2.23
C ILE A 108 -5.87 -1.01 1.08
N PHE A 109 -6.36 -0.37 0.02
CA PHE A 109 -5.54 0.04 -1.11
C PHE A 109 -4.79 1.33 -0.78
N ILE A 110 -3.48 1.35 -1.00
CA ILE A 110 -2.63 2.52 -0.78
C ILE A 110 -2.11 2.96 -2.15
N ALA A 111 -2.57 4.12 -2.60
CA ALA A 111 -2.32 4.62 -3.95
C ALA A 111 -1.69 6.01 -3.94
N THR A 112 -0.88 6.30 -4.95
CA THR A 112 -0.31 7.63 -5.17
C THR A 112 -1.41 8.68 -5.40
N GLN A 113 -1.11 9.94 -5.10
CA GLN A 113 -1.92 11.11 -5.43
C GLN A 113 -1.75 11.51 -6.91
N THR A 114 -1.74 10.52 -7.79
CA THR A 114 -1.64 10.70 -9.24
C THR A 114 -2.93 10.25 -9.91
N PRO A 115 -3.29 10.81 -11.08
CA PRO A 115 -4.52 10.41 -11.77
C PRO A 115 -4.59 8.90 -12.03
N THR A 116 -3.48 8.27 -12.46
CA THR A 116 -3.44 6.81 -12.68
C THR A 116 -3.59 6.02 -11.38
N GLY A 117 -2.95 6.46 -10.29
CA GLY A 117 -3.10 5.86 -8.96
C GLY A 117 -4.55 5.89 -8.47
N HIS A 118 -5.21 7.04 -8.59
CA HIS A 118 -6.64 7.16 -8.27
C HIS A 118 -7.51 6.26 -9.16
N LEU A 119 -7.24 6.22 -10.47
CA LEU A 119 -8.02 5.41 -11.41
C LEU A 119 -7.94 3.92 -11.06
N CYS A 120 -6.73 3.40 -10.90
CA CYS A 120 -6.51 1.99 -10.58
C CYS A 120 -7.11 1.61 -9.23
N ALA A 121 -6.92 2.41 -8.18
CA ALA A 121 -7.46 2.11 -6.86
C ALA A 121 -8.99 2.04 -6.85
N ASN A 122 -9.65 2.97 -7.56
CA ASN A 122 -11.10 2.98 -7.68
C ASN A 122 -11.63 1.82 -8.54
N LEU A 123 -10.94 1.48 -9.64
CA LEU A 123 -11.30 0.32 -10.46
C LEU A 123 -11.14 -1.00 -9.70
N LEU A 124 -10.06 -1.16 -8.91
CA LEU A 124 -9.86 -2.33 -8.05
C LEU A 124 -10.94 -2.42 -6.99
N ARG A 125 -11.28 -1.32 -6.31
CA ARG A 125 -12.39 -1.28 -5.35
C ARG A 125 -13.71 -1.67 -6.02
N ALA A 126 -14.03 -1.09 -7.17
CA ALA A 126 -15.25 -1.41 -7.93
C ALA A 126 -15.28 -2.87 -8.41
N ALA A 127 -14.13 -3.43 -8.77
CA ALA A 127 -14.01 -4.82 -9.19
C ALA A 127 -14.23 -5.81 -8.03
N LEU A 128 -13.84 -5.45 -6.81
CA LEU A 128 -14.02 -6.28 -5.61
C LEU A 128 -15.39 -6.10 -4.91
N THR A 129 -16.10 -5.01 -5.17
CA THR A 129 -17.50 -4.79 -4.72
C THR A 129 -18.54 -5.25 -5.73
N GLY A 130 -18.22 -5.15 -7.03
CA GLY A 130 -19.17 -5.32 -8.13
C GLY A 130 -19.63 -6.75 -8.37
N ALA A 131 -20.71 -6.90 -9.14
CA ALA A 131 -21.24 -8.19 -9.59
C ALA A 131 -20.39 -8.85 -10.71
N SER A 132 -19.15 -8.43 -10.86
CA SER A 132 -18.27 -8.74 -11.98
C SER A 132 -17.64 -10.14 -11.83
N CYS A 133 -18.34 -11.09 -12.49
CA CYS A 133 -17.91 -12.38 -13.02
C CYS A 133 -17.42 -13.50 -12.07
N LEU A 134 -18.25 -14.55 -12.00
CA LEU A 134 -17.85 -15.97 -11.91
C LEU A 134 -17.15 -16.40 -10.62
N GLY A 135 -17.84 -16.34 -9.47
CA GLY A 135 -17.37 -16.99 -8.24
C GLY A 135 -16.21 -16.28 -7.52
N ALA A 136 -15.86 -15.07 -7.94
CA ALA A 136 -15.01 -14.15 -7.19
C ALA A 136 -15.61 -13.83 -5.80
N THR A 137 -14.75 -13.70 -4.78
CA THR A 137 -15.14 -13.23 -3.45
C THR A 137 -15.65 -11.80 -3.54
N LYS A 138 -16.79 -11.54 -2.89
CA LYS A 138 -17.41 -10.21 -2.86
C LYS A 138 -17.21 -9.61 -1.49
N PHE A 139 -16.51 -8.49 -1.45
CA PHE A 139 -16.54 -7.66 -0.26
C PHE A 139 -17.82 -6.82 -0.25
N PRO A 140 -18.40 -6.54 0.93
CA PRO A 140 -19.41 -5.51 1.06
C PRO A 140 -18.93 -4.18 0.47
N ASP A 141 -19.80 -3.46 -0.24
CA ASP A 141 -19.50 -2.11 -0.73
C ASP A 141 -19.59 -1.09 0.42
N ASP A 142 -18.62 -1.18 1.33
CA ASP A 142 -18.48 -0.26 2.45
C ASP A 142 -17.00 0.05 2.73
N GLN A 143 -16.77 1.13 3.47
CA GLN A 143 -15.44 1.58 3.86
C GLN A 143 -14.82 0.74 5.00
N ASN A 144 -15.60 -0.16 5.61
CA ASN A 144 -15.10 -1.05 6.65
C ASN A 144 -14.33 -2.21 6.04
N HIS A 145 -14.71 -2.68 4.85
CA HIS A 145 -14.12 -3.83 4.18
C HIS A 145 -13.19 -3.43 3.02
N LEU A 146 -13.52 -2.35 2.29
CA LEU A 146 -12.70 -1.86 1.18
C LEU A 146 -12.45 -0.36 1.31
N LYS A 147 -11.21 -0.02 1.65
CA LYS A 147 -10.76 1.37 1.84
C LYS A 147 -9.68 1.72 0.82
N ILE A 148 -9.63 2.99 0.42
CA ILE A 148 -8.54 3.57 -0.35
C ILE A 148 -7.89 4.65 0.50
N GLU A 149 -6.56 4.62 0.57
CA GLU A 149 -5.73 5.61 1.24
C GLU A 149 -4.78 6.27 0.25
N HIS A 150 -4.58 7.58 0.42
CA HIS A 150 -3.70 8.39 -0.41
C HIS A 150 -2.72 9.15 0.50
N PRO A 151 -1.50 8.62 0.72
CA PRO A 151 -0.51 9.30 1.54
C PRO A 151 -0.20 10.68 0.98
N LYS A 152 -0.18 11.70 1.85
CA LYS A 152 0.11 13.08 1.46
C LYS A 152 1.51 13.19 0.85
N GLY A 153 1.63 13.91 -0.26
CA GLY A 153 2.92 14.12 -0.93
C GLY A 153 3.40 12.90 -1.73
N LEU A 154 2.67 11.78 -1.69
CA LEU A 154 2.99 10.60 -2.49
C LEU A 154 2.46 10.74 -3.92
N GLY A 155 2.97 11.74 -4.64
CA GLY A 155 2.64 12.05 -6.02
C GLY A 155 3.53 11.31 -7.02
N ARG A 156 3.97 12.02 -8.07
CA ARG A 156 4.86 11.45 -9.08
C ARG A 156 6.26 11.23 -8.54
N ALA A 157 6.92 10.14 -8.92
CA ALA A 157 8.26 9.80 -8.42
C ALA A 157 9.36 10.81 -8.79
N ASN A 158 9.15 11.63 -9.82
CA ASN A 158 10.06 12.71 -10.21
C ASN A 158 9.79 14.05 -9.51
N ASP A 159 8.72 14.15 -8.71
CA ASP A 159 8.48 15.32 -7.87
C ASP A 159 9.39 15.23 -6.63
N PRO A 160 10.21 16.23 -6.31
CA PRO A 160 11.00 16.26 -5.07
C PRO A 160 10.19 15.97 -3.80
N LYS A 161 8.91 16.38 -3.77
CA LYS A 161 7.99 16.09 -2.65
C LYS A 161 7.76 14.60 -2.45
N PHE A 162 7.90 13.78 -3.48
CA PHE A 162 7.76 12.33 -3.35
C PHE A 162 8.75 11.78 -2.33
N ALA A 163 10.02 12.17 -2.41
CA ALA A 163 11.05 11.73 -1.48
C ALA A 163 10.95 12.46 -0.14
N ASP A 164 10.79 13.78 -0.18
CA ASP A 164 10.92 14.65 0.99
C ASP A 164 9.66 14.62 1.90
N GLU A 165 8.48 14.37 1.34
CA GLU A 165 7.19 14.31 2.06
C GLU A 165 6.46 12.97 1.85
N GLY A 166 6.35 12.50 0.61
CA GLY A 166 5.54 11.33 0.24
C GLY A 166 5.98 10.03 0.88
N LEU A 167 7.28 9.70 0.82
CA LEU A 167 7.83 8.48 1.42
C LEU A 167 7.71 8.48 2.96
N PRO A 168 8.06 9.56 3.69
CA PRO A 168 7.78 9.66 5.13
C PRO A 168 6.30 9.46 5.48
N GLN A 169 5.38 10.10 4.74
CA GLN A 169 3.94 9.97 4.98
C GLN A 169 3.42 8.56 4.65
N PHE A 170 3.96 7.92 3.63
CA PHE A 170 3.66 6.52 3.30
C PHE A 170 4.09 5.57 4.43
N MET A 171 5.31 5.74 4.97
CA MET A 171 5.79 4.95 6.10
C MET A 171 4.98 5.18 7.37
N ALA A 172 4.62 6.44 7.66
CA ALA A 172 3.76 6.79 8.78
C ALA A 172 2.39 6.13 8.66
N LEU A 173 1.77 6.21 7.47
CA LEU A 173 0.49 5.56 7.19
C LEU A 173 0.58 4.03 7.37
N LEU A 174 1.61 3.37 6.84
CA LEU A 174 1.77 1.94 7.01
C LEU A 174 1.85 1.55 8.49
N SER A 175 2.66 2.26 9.28
CA SER A 175 2.79 2.00 10.71
C SER A 175 1.46 2.21 11.44
N GLU A 176 0.74 3.30 11.14
CA GLU A 176 -0.58 3.58 11.69
C GLU A 176 -1.59 2.48 11.34
N LEU A 177 -1.69 2.10 10.06
CA LEU A 177 -2.62 1.07 9.61
C LEU A 177 -2.33 -0.28 10.25
N ILE A 178 -1.05 -0.65 10.39
CA ILE A 178 -0.64 -1.88 11.08
C ILE A 178 -1.08 -1.84 12.55
N GLN A 179 -0.73 -0.77 13.28
CA GLN A 179 -1.05 -0.64 14.71
C GLN A 179 -2.56 -0.62 14.98
N ASN A 180 -3.32 0.07 14.13
CA ASN A 180 -4.77 0.17 14.26
C ASN A 180 -5.50 -1.17 14.03
N HIS A 181 -4.88 -2.10 13.30
CA HIS A 181 -5.52 -3.37 12.92
C HIS A 181 -4.91 -4.61 13.59
N GLU A 182 -3.65 -4.59 14.04
CA GLU A 182 -2.94 -5.80 14.49
C GLU A 182 -3.55 -6.51 15.71
N ASN A 183 -4.34 -5.80 16.51
CA ASN A 183 -5.06 -6.38 17.66
C ASN A 183 -6.30 -7.18 17.24
N ASN A 184 -6.91 -6.85 16.10
CA ASN A 184 -8.15 -7.47 15.64
C ASN A 184 -7.95 -8.34 14.39
N TYR A 185 -6.92 -8.07 13.60
CA TYR A 185 -6.68 -8.68 12.30
C TYR A 185 -5.27 -9.24 12.20
N ASP A 186 -5.12 -10.28 11.38
CA ASP A 186 -3.81 -10.65 10.84
C ASP A 186 -3.48 -9.70 9.68
N VAL A 187 -2.54 -8.80 9.91
CA VAL A 187 -2.14 -7.78 8.92
C VAL A 187 -1.15 -8.38 7.94
N VAL A 188 -1.47 -8.28 6.65
CA VAL A 188 -0.67 -8.80 5.53
C VAL A 188 -0.36 -7.66 4.57
N LEU A 189 0.92 -7.43 4.28
CA LEU A 189 1.34 -6.42 3.32
C LEU A 189 1.53 -7.05 1.94
N ILE A 190 0.99 -6.39 0.91
CA ILE A 190 1.07 -6.80 -0.49
C ILE A 190 1.68 -5.64 -1.29
N PRO A 191 3.02 -5.52 -1.33
CA PRO A 191 3.70 -4.43 -2.02
C PRO A 191 3.89 -4.74 -3.52
N THR A 192 2.81 -5.01 -4.24
CA THR A 192 2.86 -5.50 -5.64
C THR A 192 2.52 -4.45 -6.68
N GLY A 193 2.07 -3.27 -6.24
CA GLY A 193 1.78 -2.12 -7.10
C GLY A 193 2.48 -0.84 -6.65
N GLY A 194 2.40 0.18 -7.49
CA GLY A 194 2.91 1.53 -7.27
C GLY A 194 4.25 1.76 -7.93
N TYR A 195 4.93 2.83 -7.54
CA TYR A 195 6.32 2.99 -7.91
C TYR A 195 7.14 1.87 -7.28
N LYS A 196 8.08 1.29 -8.04
CA LYS A 196 9.00 0.24 -7.56
C LYS A 196 9.77 0.69 -6.31
N SER A 197 9.93 2.00 -6.12
CA SER A 197 10.49 2.60 -4.91
C SER A 197 9.69 2.34 -3.63
N LEU A 198 8.38 2.04 -3.68
CA LEU A 198 7.56 1.77 -2.50
C LEU A 198 7.74 0.36 -1.93
N ILE A 199 8.13 -0.59 -2.78
CA ILE A 199 8.24 -2.00 -2.41
C ILE A 199 9.23 -2.22 -1.25
N PRO A 200 10.45 -1.63 -1.27
CA PRO A 200 11.38 -1.76 -0.16
C PRO A 200 10.85 -1.17 1.16
N TYR A 201 10.17 -0.03 1.11
CA TYR A 201 9.62 0.63 2.29
C TYR A 201 8.49 -0.19 2.93
N ALA A 202 7.55 -0.69 2.12
CA ALA A 202 6.49 -1.56 2.61
C ALA A 202 7.05 -2.89 3.16
N THR A 203 8.05 -3.47 2.48
CA THR A 203 8.71 -4.70 2.95
C THR A 203 9.39 -4.47 4.29
N LEU A 204 10.12 -3.36 4.44
CA LEU A 204 10.77 -2.99 5.70
C LEU A 204 9.76 -2.75 6.81
N ALA A 205 8.65 -2.06 6.54
CA ALA A 205 7.57 -1.88 7.51
C ALA A 205 7.00 -3.24 7.97
N GLY A 206 6.77 -4.17 7.05
CA GLY A 206 6.33 -5.52 7.37
C GLY A 206 7.32 -6.25 8.30
N ILE A 207 8.61 -6.25 7.96
CA ILE A 207 9.65 -6.89 8.78
C ILE A 207 9.74 -6.26 10.18
N LEU A 208 9.81 -4.93 10.27
CA LEU A 208 9.95 -4.21 11.55
C LEU A 208 8.74 -4.44 12.47
N HIS A 209 7.54 -4.53 11.90
CA HIS A 209 6.31 -4.82 12.63
C HIS A 209 5.99 -6.33 12.76
N LYS A 210 6.88 -7.20 12.28
CA LYS A 210 6.69 -8.67 12.27
C LYS A 210 5.37 -9.09 11.61
N LYS A 211 5.02 -8.43 10.50
CA LYS A 211 3.83 -8.70 9.70
C LYS A 211 4.22 -9.45 8.44
N GLU A 212 3.31 -10.32 7.99
CA GLU A 212 3.53 -11.08 6.77
C GLU A 212 3.61 -10.13 5.57
N VAL A 213 4.59 -10.36 4.70
CA VAL A 213 4.70 -9.65 3.42
C VAL A 213 4.58 -10.69 2.31
N LYS A 214 3.55 -10.56 1.48
CA LYS A 214 3.29 -11.42 0.33
C LYS A 214 3.68 -10.68 -0.95
N TYR A 215 4.45 -11.32 -1.82
CA TYR A 215 4.86 -10.74 -3.10
C TYR A 215 4.61 -11.72 -4.23
N ILE A 216 4.07 -11.21 -5.35
CA ILE A 216 3.95 -11.95 -6.60
C ILE A 216 4.85 -11.30 -7.65
N TYR A 217 5.56 -12.12 -8.42
CA TYR A 217 6.39 -11.63 -9.53
C TYR A 217 5.51 -11.40 -10.76
N GLU A 218 5.76 -10.33 -11.55
CA GLU A 218 4.86 -9.86 -12.62
C GLU A 218 4.48 -10.93 -13.66
N ASP A 219 5.33 -11.94 -13.87
CA ASP A 219 5.13 -13.05 -14.82
C ASP A 219 5.02 -14.44 -14.14
N SER A 220 4.63 -14.48 -12.87
CA SER A 220 4.55 -15.72 -12.09
C SER A 220 3.20 -15.86 -11.38
N ASP A 221 2.70 -17.09 -11.31
CA ASP A 221 1.56 -17.47 -10.46
C ASP A 221 2.01 -17.87 -9.04
N VAL A 222 3.30 -17.68 -8.71
CA VAL A 222 3.85 -18.05 -7.39
C VAL A 222 3.80 -16.85 -6.45
N LEU A 223 2.86 -16.92 -5.50
CA LEU A 223 2.82 -16.03 -4.35
C LEU A 223 3.87 -16.44 -3.32
N MET A 224 4.83 -15.55 -3.07
CA MET A 224 5.90 -15.77 -2.09
C MET A 224 5.59 -15.03 -0.79
N SER A 225 5.75 -15.72 0.35
CA SER A 225 5.91 -15.05 1.63
C SER A 225 7.36 -14.65 1.80
N LEU A 226 7.64 -13.35 1.93
CA LEU A 226 8.99 -12.89 2.18
C LEU A 226 9.42 -13.31 3.59
N PRO A 227 10.67 -13.80 3.75
CA PRO A 227 11.15 -14.28 5.03
C PRO A 227 11.23 -13.14 6.04
N GLN A 228 10.81 -13.43 7.28
CA GLN A 228 11.00 -12.53 8.42
C GLN A 228 12.45 -12.61 8.88
N ILE A 229 13.30 -11.81 8.24
CA ILE A 229 14.69 -11.68 8.65
C ILE A 229 14.76 -10.93 9.99
N PRO A 230 15.71 -11.27 10.89
CA PRO A 230 15.83 -10.66 12.22
C PRO A 230 16.47 -9.26 12.14
N VAL A 231 15.84 -8.36 11.37
CA VAL A 231 16.22 -6.96 11.25
C VAL A 231 15.37 -6.16 12.23
N GLY A 232 16.03 -5.27 12.97
CA GLY A 232 15.38 -4.35 13.89
C GLY A 232 16.04 -2.97 13.81
N LEU A 233 15.44 -2.00 14.50
CA LEU A 233 16.08 -0.71 14.69
C LEU A 233 17.31 -0.86 15.59
N ASP A 234 18.41 -0.19 15.23
CA ASP A 234 19.61 -0.09 16.06
C ASP A 234 19.32 0.79 17.29
N THR A 235 18.69 0.20 18.31
CA THR A 235 18.24 0.96 19.49
C THR A 235 19.40 1.54 20.29
N GLU A 236 20.59 0.94 20.23
CA GLU A 236 21.77 1.44 20.94
C GLU A 236 22.27 2.75 20.31
N ARG A 237 22.21 2.87 18.98
CA ARG A 237 22.48 4.13 18.29
C ARG A 237 21.33 5.15 18.43
N TRP A 238 20.08 4.68 18.40
CA TRP A 238 18.89 5.55 18.45
C TRP A 238 18.60 6.18 19.80
N LYS A 239 18.71 5.44 20.91
CA LYS A 239 18.39 5.95 22.27
C LYS A 239 19.14 7.26 22.61
N PRO A 240 20.47 7.34 22.49
CA PRO A 240 21.19 8.57 22.81
C PRO A 240 20.89 9.70 21.81
N ALA A 241 20.68 9.38 20.53
CA ALA A 241 20.27 10.35 19.53
C ALA A 241 18.89 10.93 19.85
N TYR A 242 17.91 10.11 20.23
CA TYR A 242 16.56 10.54 20.59
C TYR A 242 16.55 11.54 21.75
N VAL A 243 17.37 11.31 22.79
CA VAL A 243 17.50 12.27 23.90
C VAL A 243 18.00 13.64 23.41
N LYS A 244 19.01 13.64 22.54
CA LYS A 244 19.56 14.87 21.93
C LYS A 244 18.53 15.55 21.02
N LEU A 245 17.83 14.79 20.18
CA LEU A 245 16.76 15.28 19.30
C LEU A 245 15.59 15.88 20.09
N LYS A 246 15.15 15.22 21.17
CA LYS A 246 14.10 15.76 22.04
C LYS A 246 14.54 17.06 22.71
N ALA A 247 15.78 17.13 23.20
CA ALA A 247 16.33 18.37 23.76
C ALA A 247 16.32 19.51 22.73
N LEU A 248 16.74 19.24 21.49
CA LEU A 248 16.72 20.20 20.38
C LEU A 248 15.35 20.85 20.17
N THR A 249 14.25 20.11 20.33
CA THR A 249 12.88 20.67 20.16
C THR A 249 12.48 21.69 21.24
N THR A 250 13.21 21.76 22.36
CA THR A 250 12.89 22.64 23.49
C THR A 250 13.86 23.81 23.66
N LEU A 251 14.97 23.81 22.92
CA LEU A 251 16.05 24.80 23.06
C LEU A 251 15.88 25.98 22.09
N PRO A 252 16.34 27.19 22.46
CA PRO A 252 16.45 28.30 21.52
C PRO A 252 17.40 27.95 20.37
N LYS A 253 17.10 28.43 19.15
CA LYS A 253 17.90 28.18 17.94
C LYS A 253 19.39 28.55 18.10
N SER A 254 19.72 29.55 18.93
CA SER A 254 21.11 29.93 19.23
C SER A 254 21.91 28.85 19.98
N SER A 255 21.23 27.89 20.60
CA SER A 255 21.83 26.80 21.38
C SER A 255 21.75 25.44 20.71
N THR A 256 21.04 25.31 19.57
CA THR A 256 20.81 24.02 18.91
C THR A 256 22.03 23.50 18.15
N GLU A 257 22.93 24.38 17.72
CA GLU A 257 24.05 24.00 16.84
C GLU A 257 25.06 23.05 17.51
N VAL A 258 25.32 23.22 18.81
CA VAL A 258 26.20 22.34 19.58
C VAL A 258 25.62 20.92 19.67
N TYR A 259 24.30 20.80 19.84
CA TYR A 259 23.65 19.49 19.93
C TYR A 259 23.59 18.81 18.57
N PHE A 260 23.32 19.57 17.50
CA PHE A 260 23.36 19.06 16.13
C PHE A 260 24.74 18.50 15.76
N LYS A 261 25.83 19.25 16.01
CA LYS A 261 27.21 18.79 15.74
C LYS A 261 27.61 17.55 16.53
N ASN A 262 26.94 17.28 17.66
CA ASN A 262 27.17 16.10 18.50
C ASN A 262 26.28 14.90 18.13
N LEU A 263 25.41 15.02 17.13
CA LEU A 263 24.71 13.86 16.56
C LEU A 263 25.68 13.05 15.70
N ASP A 264 25.42 11.75 15.56
CA ASP A 264 26.11 10.94 14.56
C ASP A 264 25.80 11.49 13.15
N ARG A 265 26.73 11.33 12.21
CA ARG A 265 26.63 11.86 10.86
C ARG A 265 25.32 11.49 10.17
N SER A 266 24.84 10.25 10.34
CA SER A 266 23.58 9.83 9.71
C SER A 266 22.35 10.58 10.23
N PHE A 267 22.36 11.03 11.50
CA PHE A 267 21.29 11.88 12.04
C PHE A 267 21.45 13.34 11.64
N GLN A 268 22.70 13.80 11.45
CA GLN A 268 22.95 15.13 10.87
C GLN A 268 22.41 15.18 9.44
N ASP A 269 22.76 14.21 8.59
CA ASP A 269 22.30 14.13 7.20
C ASP A 269 20.77 13.98 7.11
N LEU A 270 20.12 13.39 8.13
CA LEU A 270 18.66 13.29 8.20
C LEU A 270 18.00 14.64 8.50
N LEU A 271 18.63 15.47 9.33
CA LEU A 271 18.09 16.75 9.78
C LEU A 271 18.49 17.94 8.89
N ASP A 272 19.65 17.84 8.25
CA ASP A 272 20.24 18.82 7.35
C ASP A 272 20.76 18.06 6.13
N PRO A 273 19.85 17.59 5.26
CA PRO A 273 20.25 16.86 4.06
C PRO A 273 21.15 17.75 3.21
N PRO A 274 22.24 17.20 2.63
CA PRO A 274 23.13 17.99 1.78
C PRO A 274 22.31 18.69 0.70
N GLU A 275 22.65 19.96 0.42
CA GLU A 275 22.04 20.70 -0.69
C GLU A 275 22.04 19.79 -1.91
N LYS A 276 20.86 19.54 -2.48
CA LYS A 276 20.75 18.76 -3.73
C LYS A 276 21.66 19.50 -4.72
N ASP A 277 22.73 18.86 -5.17
CA ASP A 277 23.57 19.39 -6.25
C ASP A 277 22.61 19.78 -7.37
N THR A 278 22.37 21.07 -7.52
CA THR A 278 21.64 21.63 -8.65
C THR A 278 22.62 21.61 -9.81
N ASP A 279 22.94 20.42 -10.29
CA ASP A 279 23.64 20.29 -11.57
C ASP A 279 22.60 20.52 -12.69
N PRO A 280 22.88 21.45 -13.62
CA PRO A 280 21.91 21.99 -14.59
C PRO A 280 21.46 21.00 -15.68
#